data_AF-A0AA38MMD5-F1
#
_entry.id   AF-A0AA38MMD5-F1
#
_cell.length_a   1.000
_cell.length_b   1.000
_cell.length_c   1.000
_cell.angle_alpha   90.00
_cell.angle_beta   90.00
_cell.angle_gamma   90.00
#
_symmetry.space_group_name_H-M   'P 1'
#
loop_
_entity.id
_entity.type
_entity.pdbx_description
1 polymer ?
#
loop_
_entity_poly.entity_id
_entity_poly.type
_entity_poly.pdbx_seq_one_letter_code
_entity_poly.pdbx_strand_id
1 'polypeptide(L)'
;MTDTLKQGVLSKYYSYVDTHTHNALILACQHGIIMLQQPGHTTHRLQPFDVSFFESMEIYFTQAVEKWLRVNPENTVSQYHMPPLLTEAYSRGASIATIVLFCCGGNADKQ
;
A
#
# COMPACT_ATOMS: atom_id res chain seq x y z
N MET A 1 -13.91 -10.39 33.58
CA MET A 1 -12.49 -10.81 33.57
C MET A 1 -11.79 -10.55 32.24
N THR A 2 -12.50 -10.52 31.10
CA THR A 2 -11.94 -10.19 29.78
C THR A 2 -11.62 -8.70 29.59
N ASP A 3 -12.36 -7.80 30.21
CA ASP A 3 -12.12 -6.34 30.08
C ASP A 3 -10.83 -5.88 30.74
N THR A 4 -10.48 -6.43 31.90
CA THR A 4 -9.28 -6.02 32.64
C THR A 4 -7.98 -6.43 31.92
N LEU A 5 -8.00 -7.57 31.22
CA LEU A 5 -6.87 -8.02 30.39
C LEU A 5 -6.74 -7.18 29.11
N LYS A 6 -7.85 -6.81 28.46
CA LYS A 6 -7.83 -5.87 27.33
C LYS A 6 -7.29 -4.50 27.75
N GLN A 7 -7.71 -4.00 28.92
CA GLN A 7 -7.25 -2.71 29.45
C GLN A 7 -5.74 -2.72 29.75
N GLY A 8 -5.21 -3.81 30.31
CA GLY A 8 -3.79 -3.96 30.62
C GLY A 8 -2.88 -4.04 29.39
N VAL A 9 -3.31 -4.73 28.33
CA VAL A 9 -2.58 -4.80 27.06
C VAL A 9 -2.62 -3.46 26.32
N LEU A 10 -3.78 -2.80 26.28
CA LEU A 10 -3.95 -1.48 25.66
C LEU A 10 -3.13 -0.40 26.38
N SER A 11 -3.13 -0.39 27.71
CA SER A 11 -2.33 0.55 28.52
C SER A 11 -0.83 0.41 28.26
N LYS A 12 -0.33 -0.83 28.11
CA LYS A 12 1.08 -1.08 27.78
C LYS A 12 1.41 -0.66 26.35
N TYR A 13 0.49 -0.88 25.40
CA TYR A 13 0.61 -0.36 24.03
C TYR A 13 0.68 1.16 24.00
N TYR A 14 -0.18 1.84 24.77
CA TYR A 14 -0.22 3.30 24.84
C TYR A 14 1.07 3.94 25.36
N SER A 15 1.81 3.25 26.24
CA SER A 15 3.07 3.77 26.79
C SER A 15 4.24 3.77 25.80
N TYR A 16 4.13 3.05 24.68
CA TYR A 16 5.21 2.88 23.68
C TYR A 16 4.97 3.70 22.40
N VAL A 17 3.83 4.35 22.28
CA VAL A 17 3.36 4.97 21.03
C VAL A 17 3.57 6.48 21.11
N ASP A 18 4.19 7.06 20.06
CA ASP A 18 4.39 8.50 19.90
C ASP A 18 3.05 9.27 20.01
N THR A 19 3.08 10.51 20.49
CA THR A 19 1.88 11.34 20.72
C THR A 19 0.99 11.45 19.47
N HIS A 20 1.58 11.38 18.27
CA HIS A 20 0.85 11.44 17.00
C HIS A 20 0.08 10.17 16.67
N THR A 21 0.64 8.99 16.99
CA THR A 21 0.02 7.69 16.74
C THR A 21 -0.99 7.32 17.83
N HIS A 22 -0.87 7.92 19.02
CA HIS A 22 -1.82 7.79 20.13
C HIS A 22 -3.26 8.22 19.75
N ASN A 23 -3.41 9.37 19.11
CA ASN A 23 -4.74 9.90 18.75
C ASN A 23 -5.44 9.04 17.68
N ALA A 24 -4.67 8.47 16.75
CA ALA A 24 -5.19 7.56 15.74
C ALA A 24 -5.69 6.23 16.36
N LEU A 25 -5.00 5.72 17.38
CA LEU A 25 -5.43 4.53 18.14
C LEU A 25 -6.77 4.75 18.84
N ILE A 26 -6.93 5.89 19.54
CA ILE A 26 -8.19 6.24 20.20
C ILE A 26 -9.33 6.28 19.18
N LEU A 27 -9.12 7.00 18.07
CA LEU A 27 -10.13 7.19 17.05
C LEU A 27 -10.56 5.84 16.44
N ALA A 28 -9.59 4.98 16.11
CA ALA A 28 -9.89 3.66 15.58
C ALA A 28 -10.66 2.78 16.58
N CYS A 29 -10.30 2.79 17.86
CA CYS A 29 -11.04 2.07 18.88
C CYS A 29 -12.48 2.61 19.04
N GLN A 30 -12.67 3.92 19.00
CA GLN A 30 -14.01 4.54 19.06
C GLN A 30 -14.90 4.13 17.88
N HIS A 31 -14.31 3.98 16.70
CA HIS A 31 -15.01 3.55 15.49
C HIS A 31 -15.03 2.02 15.28
N GLY A 32 -14.53 1.24 16.26
CA GLY A 32 -14.53 -0.22 16.18
C GLY A 32 -13.59 -0.80 15.11
N ILE A 33 -12.60 -0.03 14.67
CA ILE A 33 -11.60 -0.43 13.68
C ILE A 33 -10.58 -1.34 14.35
N ILE A 34 -10.43 -2.56 13.83
CA ILE A 34 -9.42 -3.52 14.29
C ILE A 34 -8.10 -3.20 13.58
N MET A 35 -7.08 -2.83 14.35
CA MET A 35 -5.74 -2.62 13.80
C MET A 35 -4.95 -3.92 13.75
N LEU A 36 -4.31 -4.16 12.60
CA LEU A 36 -3.38 -5.26 12.39
C LEU A 36 -1.95 -4.72 12.42
N GLN A 37 -1.13 -5.19 13.36
CA GLN A 37 0.28 -4.85 13.40
C GLN A 37 1.10 -5.87 12.61
N GLN A 38 1.90 -5.40 11.68
CA GLN A 38 2.86 -6.23 10.97
C GLN A 38 4.18 -6.31 11.73
N PRO A 39 4.89 -7.46 11.68
CA PRO A 39 6.22 -7.55 12.25
C PRO A 39 7.19 -6.56 11.58
N GLY A 40 8.16 -6.05 12.34
CA GLY A 40 9.17 -5.12 11.82
C GLY A 40 9.87 -5.69 10.58
N HIS A 41 10.13 -4.82 9.59
CA HIS A 41 10.80 -5.16 8.33
C HIS A 41 10.07 -6.18 7.43
N THR A 42 8.75 -6.33 7.55
CA THR A 42 7.96 -7.27 6.72
C THR A 42 6.87 -6.63 5.86
N THR A 43 6.78 -5.31 5.84
CA THR A 43 5.77 -4.54 5.10
C THR A 43 5.71 -4.95 3.63
N HIS A 44 6.88 -4.96 2.97
CA HIS A 44 7.11 -5.37 1.57
C HIS A 44 6.77 -6.84 1.23
N ARG A 45 6.36 -7.67 2.21
CA ARG A 45 6.00 -9.08 2.01
C ARG A 45 4.58 -9.40 2.47
N LEU A 46 4.09 -8.67 3.46
CA LEU A 46 2.84 -8.98 4.14
C LEU A 46 1.73 -7.99 3.81
N GLN A 47 2.02 -6.79 3.31
CA GLN A 47 0.97 -5.91 2.82
C GLN A 47 0.58 -6.36 1.41
N PRO A 48 -0.62 -6.91 1.19
CA PRO A 48 -1.06 -7.28 -0.15
C PRO A 48 -1.03 -6.07 -1.09
N PHE A 49 -1.24 -4.86 -0.55
CA PHE A 49 -1.10 -3.61 -1.28
C PHE A 49 0.34 -3.36 -1.78
N ASP A 50 1.35 -3.53 -0.91
CA ASP A 50 2.77 -3.35 -1.28
C ASP A 50 3.27 -4.42 -2.25
N VAL A 51 2.76 -5.64 -2.16
CA VAL A 51 3.24 -6.76 -2.99
C VAL A 51 2.54 -6.80 -4.34
N SER A 52 1.21 -6.71 -4.42
CA SER A 52 0.51 -6.92 -5.71
C SER A 52 0.24 -5.62 -6.46
N PHE A 53 -0.13 -4.56 -5.74
CA PHE A 53 -0.66 -3.35 -6.37
C PHE A 53 0.47 -2.40 -6.78
N PHE A 54 1.46 -2.17 -5.93
CA PHE A 54 2.55 -1.24 -6.22
C PHE A 54 3.44 -1.71 -7.38
N GLU A 55 3.81 -2.98 -7.43
CA GLU A 55 4.63 -3.53 -8.53
C GLU A 55 3.95 -3.33 -9.89
N SER A 56 2.65 -3.64 -9.97
CA SER A 56 1.91 -3.50 -11.22
C SER A 56 1.66 -2.04 -11.60
N MET A 57 1.40 -1.18 -10.61
CA MET A 57 1.23 0.25 -10.83
C MET A 57 2.52 0.90 -11.34
N GLU A 58 3.69 0.50 -10.83
CA GLU A 58 4.99 1.00 -11.29
C GLU A 58 5.23 0.68 -12.77
N ILE A 59 4.89 -0.54 -13.20
CA ILE A 59 4.99 -0.96 -14.60
C ILE A 59 4.11 -0.10 -15.50
N TYR A 60 2.83 0.08 -15.15
CA TYR A 60 1.91 0.89 -15.96
C TYR A 60 2.28 2.38 -15.95
N PHE A 61 2.81 2.88 -14.84
CA PHE A 61 3.29 4.26 -14.75
C PHE A 61 4.48 4.49 -15.66
N THR A 62 5.44 3.56 -15.68
CA THR A 62 6.59 3.61 -16.59
C THR A 62 6.12 3.63 -18.06
N GLN A 63 5.17 2.78 -18.43
CA GLN A 63 4.59 2.78 -19.79
C GLN A 63 3.89 4.10 -20.15
N ALA A 64 3.15 4.70 -19.20
CA ALA A 64 2.48 5.98 -19.41
C ALA A 64 3.51 7.11 -19.61
N VAL A 65 4.58 7.11 -18.82
CA VAL A 65 5.70 8.07 -18.95
C VAL A 65 6.40 7.92 -20.31
N GLU A 66 6.76 6.69 -20.71
CA GLU A 66 7.39 6.43 -22.01
C GLU A 66 6.52 6.88 -23.19
N LYS A 67 5.22 6.61 -23.11
CA LYS A 67 4.25 7.06 -24.11
C LYS A 67 4.19 8.58 -24.18
N TRP A 68 4.18 9.26 -23.04
CA TRP A 68 4.15 10.72 -22.97
C TRP A 68 5.42 11.35 -23.54
N LEU A 69 6.58 10.80 -23.21
CA LEU A 69 7.88 11.25 -23.73
C LEU A 69 8.00 11.06 -25.25
N ARG A 70 7.44 9.98 -25.80
CA ARG A 70 7.41 9.74 -27.26
C ARG A 70 6.59 10.80 -28.01
N VAL A 71 5.51 11.29 -27.40
CA VAL A 71 4.66 12.34 -27.97
C VAL A 71 5.27 13.73 -27.76
N ASN A 72 6.08 13.91 -26.71
CA ASN A 72 6.67 15.19 -26.32
C ASN A 72 8.20 15.08 -26.17
N PRO A 73 8.95 14.90 -27.28
CA PRO A 73 10.39 14.58 -27.22
C PRO A 73 11.25 15.70 -26.63
N GLU A 74 10.76 16.94 -26.59
CA GLU A 74 11.50 18.11 -26.12
C GLU A 74 11.16 18.50 -24.67
N ASN A 75 10.16 17.85 -24.07
CA ASN A 75 9.67 18.19 -22.74
C ASN A 75 10.07 17.13 -21.70
N THR A 76 10.48 17.59 -20.52
CA THR A 76 10.71 16.73 -19.37
C THR A 76 9.42 16.55 -18.56
N VAL A 77 9.27 15.38 -17.92
CA VAL A 77 8.12 15.12 -17.04
C VAL A 77 8.23 15.98 -15.79
N SER A 78 7.47 17.07 -15.76
CA SER A 78 7.28 17.92 -14.57
C SER A 78 6.19 17.37 -13.64
N GLN A 79 6.18 17.84 -12.39
CA GLN A 79 5.17 17.52 -11.38
C GLN A 79 3.72 17.76 -11.83
N TYR A 80 3.49 18.68 -12.77
CA TYR A 80 2.16 18.97 -13.32
C TYR A 80 1.64 17.89 -14.28
N HIS A 81 2.55 17.10 -14.86
CA HIS A 81 2.22 15.98 -15.73
C HIS A 81 2.04 14.68 -14.94
N MET A 82 2.45 14.65 -13.67
CA MET A 82 2.33 13.47 -12.81
C MET A 82 0.87 13.06 -12.55
N PRO A 83 -0.08 13.97 -12.22
CA PRO A 83 -1.46 13.58 -11.94
C PRO A 83 -2.15 12.81 -13.07
N PRO A 84 -2.11 13.23 -14.35
CA PRO A 84 -2.74 12.47 -15.43
C PRO A 84 -2.06 11.12 -15.69
N LEU A 85 -0.72 11.05 -15.60
CA LEU A 85 0.03 9.81 -15.77
C LEU A 85 -0.27 8.81 -14.65
N LEU A 86 -0.35 9.30 -13.41
CA LEU A 86 -0.70 8.48 -12.25
C LEU A 86 -2.15 8.00 -12.34
N THR A 87 -3.06 8.84 -12.82
CA THR A 87 -4.47 8.44 -13.03
C THR A 87 -4.58 7.31 -14.06
N GLU A 88 -3.87 7.42 -15.19
CA GLU A 88 -3.84 6.36 -16.20
C GLU A 88 -3.26 5.04 -15.64
N ALA A 89 -2.16 5.13 -14.90
CA ALA A 89 -1.53 3.96 -14.28
C ALA A 89 -2.42 3.33 -13.21
N TYR A 90 -3.05 4.14 -12.36
CA TYR A 90 -3.93 3.69 -11.28
C TYR A 90 -5.17 3.00 -11.83
N SER A 91 -5.83 3.57 -12.84
CA SER A 91 -7.01 2.95 -13.47
C SER A 91 -6.71 1.58 -14.08
N ARG A 92 -5.46 1.35 -14.53
CA ARG A 92 -5.02 0.06 -15.07
C ARG A 92 -4.57 -0.91 -13.96
N GLY A 93 -3.80 -0.42 -13.00
CA GLY A 93 -3.26 -1.21 -11.89
C GLY A 93 -4.31 -1.66 -10.87
N ALA A 94 -5.38 -0.88 -10.69
CA ALA A 94 -6.50 -1.22 -9.81
C ALA A 94 -7.48 -2.24 -10.43
N SER A 95 -7.14 -2.84 -11.57
CA SER A 95 -7.97 -3.88 -12.18
C SER A 95 -7.88 -5.19 -11.39
N ILE A 96 -8.99 -5.92 -11.32
CA ILE A 96 -9.08 -7.20 -10.59
C ILE A 96 -8.06 -8.22 -11.14
N ALA A 97 -7.79 -8.20 -12.45
CA ALA A 97 -6.82 -9.08 -13.09
C ALA A 97 -5.39 -8.91 -12.52
N THR A 98 -5.04 -7.69 -12.14
CA THR A 98 -3.71 -7.33 -11.65
C THR A 98 -3.52 -7.69 -10.16
N ILE A 99 -4.57 -7.49 -9.34
CA ILE A 99 -4.53 -7.72 -7.90
C ILE A 99 -4.48 -9.23 -7.55
N VAL A 100 -4.93 -10.11 -8.45
CA VAL A 100 -5.02 -11.56 -8.22
C VAL A 100 -3.65 -12.29 -8.31
N LEU A 101 -2.58 -11.61 -8.72
CA LEU A 101 -1.25 -12.23 -8.88
C LEU A 101 -0.71 -12.85 -7.57
N PHE A 102 -1.26 -12.50 -6.40
CA PHE A 102 -0.84 -13.09 -5.13
C PHE A 102 -1.43 -14.49 -4.84
N CYS A 103 -2.44 -14.98 -5.59
CA CYS A 103 -3.04 -16.29 -5.29
C CYS A 103 -2.41 -17.49 -6.04
N CYS A 104 -1.63 -17.28 -7.10
CA CYS A 104 -1.05 -18.39 -7.90
C CYS A 104 0.35 -18.07 -8.46
N GLY A 105 1.21 -17.40 -7.69
CA GLY A 105 2.61 -17.13 -8.06
C GLY A 105 3.62 -18.12 -7.45
N GLY A 106 3.26 -19.40 -7.34
CA GLY A 106 4.25 -20.45 -7.05
C GLY A 106 4.98 -20.79 -8.35
N ASN A 107 6.30 -20.58 -8.37
CA ASN A 107 7.23 -20.91 -9.45
C ASN A 107 6.81 -22.15 -10.30
N ALA A 108 6.22 -21.89 -11.45
CA ALA A 108 6.40 -22.66 -12.67
C ALA A 108 6.81 -21.56 -13.65
N ASP A 109 8.08 -21.42 -14.05
CA ASP A 109 8.67 -22.18 -15.13
C ASP A 109 10.21 -22.19 -14.99
N LYS A 110 10.76 -23.32 -14.58
CA LYS A 110 12.12 -23.75 -14.91
C LYS A 110 12.09 -25.25 -15.17
N GLN A 111 11.81 -25.61 -16.41
CA GLN A 111 12.29 -26.84 -17.04
C GLN A 111 13.10 -26.45 -18.27
#